data_AF-A0A2I4BD21-F1
#
_entry.id   AF-A0A2I4BD21-F1
#
_cell.length_a   1.000
_cell.length_b   1.000
_cell.length_c   1.000
_cell.angle_alpha   90.00
_cell.angle_beta   90.00
_cell.angle_gamma   90.00
#
_symmetry.space_group_name_H-M   'P 1'
#
loop_
_entity.id
_entity.type
_entity.pdbx_description
1 polymer ?
#
loop_
_entity_poly.entity_id
_entity_poly.type
_entity_poly.pdbx_seq_one_letter_code
_entity_poly.pdbx_strand_id
1 'polypeptide(L)'
;MSFSTRSYSQSIGHKTMSVYGGAGGRGTRVSSSRMSVGPFLSLGSTEGLDLHVDANEKATLQNLNDRLASYLEKVHKLEKENLQLEKQIREWYESKTVTTHDYSNYFVTIKELQDKIYAASRLNAKTILDIDNAKLAAEDFKMKYETELNMRLAVEGDIAGLKRVLDEMNMARMDLELQYESLKDELIMLKKNHEEELGLLRNQIGGQVNVTVDARSSVDLNQVMSEIRDHYEALTAKNRKDVELWYQNKMSVVEVEVKESSDTLMTQQTEIKDLKSTLQRLEIELQSQLSMKTSLDGTLSETQARFAAQLANLQIQVTNIEVQLTQINASITSLAQEYSVLLDLKTRLENEIKEYRRLLDGEDESSKHVITKVITVKETVVDGKVVKSSKNVDVNVGQVQ
;
A
#
# COMPACT_ATOMS: atom_id res chain seq x y z
N MET A 1 0.76 35.10 -9.88
CA MET A 1 -0.64 35.47 -9.57
C MET A 1 -1.03 34.69 -8.33
N SER A 2 -1.46 35.42 -7.29
CA SER A 2 -1.93 34.90 -6.02
C SER A 2 -3.30 34.21 -6.15
N PHE A 3 -3.81 33.79 -4.99
CA PHE A 3 -5.16 33.33 -4.64
C PHE A 3 -5.32 31.80 -4.63
N SER A 4 -5.91 31.16 -3.63
CA SER A 4 -6.22 31.49 -2.23
C SER A 4 -6.91 30.24 -1.69
N THR A 5 -6.34 29.61 -0.67
CA THR A 5 -7.00 28.57 0.12
C THR A 5 -8.21 29.18 0.82
N ARG A 6 -9.42 28.64 0.59
CA ARG A 6 -10.63 29.03 1.33
C ARG A 6 -11.20 27.80 2.02
N SER A 7 -10.76 27.59 3.25
CA SER A 7 -11.33 26.63 4.19
C SER A 7 -12.65 27.21 4.72
N TYR A 8 -13.77 26.55 4.43
CA TYR A 8 -15.05 26.84 5.08
C TYR A 8 -15.14 25.97 6.35
N SER A 9 -14.91 26.56 7.52
CA SER A 9 -15.21 25.92 8.79
C SER A 9 -16.67 26.22 9.16
N GLN A 10 -17.58 25.31 8.80
CA GLN A 10 -18.96 25.35 9.28
C GLN A 10 -19.05 24.49 10.54
N SER A 11 -19.14 25.14 11.71
CA SER A 11 -19.37 24.46 12.97
C SER A 11 -20.82 23.95 13.03
N ILE A 12 -21.02 22.70 12.66
CA ILE A 12 -22.27 21.99 12.98
C ILE A 12 -22.15 21.54 14.43
N GLY A 13 -22.92 22.18 15.32
CA GLY A 13 -23.02 21.77 16.72
C GLY A 13 -23.54 20.34 16.81
N HIS A 14 -22.66 19.41 17.18
CA HIS A 14 -23.03 18.04 17.46
C HIS A 14 -23.87 18.00 18.74
N LYS A 15 -25.18 17.80 18.59
CA LYS A 15 -26.03 17.32 19.69
C LYS A 15 -25.68 15.87 19.94
N THR A 16 -25.14 15.56 21.12
CA THR A 16 -24.81 14.19 21.52
C THR A 16 -26.10 13.40 21.71
N MET A 17 -26.44 12.56 20.74
CA MET A 17 -27.47 11.53 20.91
C MET A 17 -26.87 10.38 21.72
N SER A 18 -27.39 10.14 22.92
CA SER A 18 -27.08 8.94 23.70
C SER A 18 -27.86 7.77 23.11
N VAL A 19 -27.17 6.84 22.46
CA VAL A 19 -27.71 5.56 21.99
C VAL A 19 -27.25 4.47 22.94
N TYR A 20 -28.19 3.86 23.67
CA TYR A 20 -27.93 2.66 24.45
C TYR A 20 -28.37 1.44 23.64
N GLY A 21 -27.41 0.64 23.18
CA GLY A 21 -27.65 -0.61 22.45
C GLY A 21 -27.61 -1.80 23.42
N GLY A 22 -28.75 -2.46 23.64
CA GLY A 22 -28.79 -3.72 24.37
C GLY A 22 -28.20 -4.86 23.52
N ALA A 23 -27.25 -5.62 24.07
CA ALA A 23 -26.76 -6.85 23.45
C ALA A 23 -27.92 -7.86 23.32
N GLY A 24 -28.28 -8.22 22.09
CA GLY A 24 -29.36 -9.20 21.82
C GLY A 24 -30.34 -8.87 20.69
N GLY A 25 -30.13 -7.79 19.93
CA GLY A 25 -30.76 -7.64 18.61
C GLY A 25 -32.28 -7.33 18.57
N ARG A 26 -32.89 -6.86 19.66
CA ARG A 26 -34.27 -6.32 19.64
C ARG A 26 -34.43 -5.05 20.49
N GLY A 27 -34.72 -3.93 19.82
CA GLY A 27 -35.24 -2.70 20.42
C GLY A 27 -34.23 -1.56 20.58
N THR A 28 -34.15 -0.67 19.60
CA THR A 28 -33.53 0.66 19.76
C THR A 28 -34.59 1.65 20.25
N ARG A 29 -34.33 2.37 21.34
CA ARG A 29 -35.18 3.47 21.82
C ARG A 29 -34.40 4.77 21.77
N VAL A 30 -35.00 5.80 21.18
CA VAL A 30 -34.44 7.14 21.04
C VAL A 30 -35.31 8.11 21.80
N SER A 31 -34.75 8.81 22.79
CA SER A 31 -35.46 9.85 23.54
C SER A 31 -35.09 11.23 23.01
N SER A 32 -36.08 12.10 22.82
CA SER A 32 -35.90 13.54 22.55
C SER A 32 -36.60 14.34 23.65
N SER A 33 -35.91 15.35 24.19
CA SER A 33 -36.47 16.24 25.21
C SER A 33 -37.32 17.33 24.54
N ARG A 34 -38.62 17.37 24.88
CA ARG A 34 -39.51 18.51 24.62
C ARG A 34 -39.58 19.38 25.87
N MET A 35 -39.21 20.66 25.74
CA MET A 35 -39.45 21.65 26.79
C MET A 35 -40.91 22.11 26.74
N SER A 36 -41.61 21.95 27.86
CA SER A 36 -42.93 22.53 28.09
C SER A 36 -42.77 23.74 29.01
N VAL A 37 -43.14 24.91 28.51
CA VAL A 37 -43.21 26.19 29.23
C VAL A 37 -44.56 26.21 29.95
N GLY A 38 -44.55 26.23 31.29
CA GLY A 38 -45.77 26.40 32.09
C GLY A 38 -46.19 27.88 32.16
N PRO A 39 -47.49 28.21 32.23
CA PRO A 39 -47.92 29.58 32.41
C PRO A 39 -48.03 29.94 33.89
N PHE A 40 -47.55 31.14 34.19
CA PHE A 40 -47.76 31.91 35.42
C PHE A 40 -48.88 32.93 35.16
N LEU A 41 -49.91 32.98 36.01
CA LEU A 41 -50.84 34.10 36.25
C LEU A 41 -51.38 33.92 37.69
N SER A 42 -51.25 34.83 38.66
CA SER A 42 -51.53 36.27 38.80
C SER A 42 -52.94 36.58 39.33
N LEU A 43 -52.94 37.21 40.51
CA LEU A 43 -53.81 38.30 40.99
C LEU A 43 -55.25 38.03 41.48
N GLY A 44 -55.45 38.27 42.78
CA GLY A 44 -56.37 39.29 43.30
C GLY A 44 -57.80 38.88 43.67
N SER A 45 -58.20 39.11 44.92
CA SER A 45 -59.13 40.20 45.26
C SER A 45 -59.47 40.24 46.74
N THR A 46 -59.60 41.47 47.20
CA THR A 46 -59.97 41.99 48.52
C THR A 46 -61.48 42.19 48.64
N GLU A 47 -62.09 41.70 49.71
CA GLU A 47 -63.40 42.09 50.26
C GLU A 47 -63.46 41.39 51.63
N GLY A 48 -63.54 42.02 52.81
CA GLY A 48 -64.30 43.19 53.20
C GLY A 48 -65.57 42.74 53.92
N LEU A 49 -65.49 42.38 55.21
CA LEU A 49 -66.62 42.43 56.17
C LEU A 49 -66.14 42.14 57.60
N ASP A 50 -66.40 43.13 58.46
CA ASP A 50 -66.17 43.21 59.89
C ASP A 50 -67.23 42.43 60.70
N LEU A 51 -66.93 42.15 61.98
CA LEU A 51 -67.78 41.58 63.06
C LEU A 51 -67.90 40.04 63.17
N HIS A 52 -66.92 39.38 63.83
CA HIS A 52 -67.08 38.49 65.03
C HIS A 52 -65.74 37.78 65.38
N VAL A 53 -64.86 38.44 66.14
CA VAL A 53 -63.43 38.06 66.24
C VAL A 53 -63.09 36.97 67.29
N ASP A 54 -63.95 36.58 68.23
CA ASP A 54 -63.51 35.69 69.34
C ASP A 54 -63.88 34.20 69.22
N ALA A 55 -64.71 33.80 68.24
CA ALA A 55 -65.09 32.39 68.01
C ALA A 55 -64.39 31.75 66.79
N ASN A 56 -63.93 32.57 65.84
CA ASN A 56 -63.35 32.11 64.57
C ASN A 56 -61.85 31.73 64.70
N GLU A 57 -61.11 32.36 65.62
CA GLU A 57 -59.70 32.05 65.85
C GLU A 57 -59.51 30.65 66.47
N LYS A 58 -60.43 30.23 67.36
CA LYS A 58 -60.41 28.88 67.93
C LYS A 58 -60.78 27.80 66.92
N ALA A 59 -61.75 28.05 66.04
CA ALA A 59 -62.13 27.12 64.98
C ALA A 59 -61.05 26.99 63.89
N THR A 60 -60.37 28.09 63.55
CA THR A 60 -59.25 28.07 62.60
C THR A 60 -58.01 27.38 63.18
N LEU A 61 -57.69 27.59 64.46
CA LEU A 61 -56.63 26.84 65.17
C LEU A 61 -56.94 25.34 65.26
N GLN A 62 -58.21 24.98 65.48
CA GLN A 62 -58.61 23.57 65.52
C GLN A 62 -58.49 22.92 64.13
N ASN A 63 -58.89 23.61 63.05
CA ASN A 63 -58.71 23.13 61.68
C ASN A 63 -57.22 22.96 61.29
N LEU A 64 -56.37 23.89 61.74
CA LEU A 64 -54.91 23.79 61.59
C LEU A 64 -54.33 22.60 62.35
N ASN A 65 -54.79 22.35 63.57
CA ASN A 65 -54.38 21.18 64.35
C ASN A 65 -54.85 19.86 63.71
N ASP A 66 -56.08 19.79 63.20
CA ASP A 66 -56.58 18.61 62.49
C ASP A 66 -55.79 18.37 61.19
N ARG A 67 -55.39 19.45 60.51
CA ARG A 67 -54.52 19.38 59.32
C ARG A 67 -53.09 18.96 59.68
N LEU A 68 -52.56 19.38 60.83
CA LEU A 68 -51.25 18.97 61.32
C LEU A 68 -51.27 17.50 61.76
N ALA A 69 -52.33 17.05 62.42
CA ALA A 69 -52.53 15.67 62.81
C ALA A 69 -52.59 14.73 61.58
N SER A 70 -53.35 15.11 60.55
CA SER A 70 -53.38 14.36 59.28
C SER A 70 -52.05 14.40 58.51
N TYR A 71 -51.28 15.49 58.62
CA TYR A 71 -49.91 15.54 58.09
C TYR A 71 -48.97 14.58 58.84
N LEU A 72 -49.02 14.57 60.17
CA LEU A 72 -48.22 13.66 61.00
C LEU A 72 -48.57 12.20 60.71
N GLU A 73 -49.86 11.87 60.57
CA GLU A 73 -50.31 10.53 60.22
C GLU A 73 -49.80 10.11 58.83
N LYS A 74 -49.79 11.05 57.86
CA LYS A 74 -49.23 10.81 56.53
C LYS A 74 -47.71 10.62 56.55
N VAL A 75 -46.99 11.40 57.36
CA VAL A 75 -45.54 11.24 57.54
C VAL A 75 -45.22 9.86 58.12
N HIS A 76 -45.92 9.44 59.18
CA HIS A 76 -45.71 8.11 59.76
C HIS A 76 -46.04 6.97 58.80
N LYS A 77 -47.07 7.11 57.96
CA LYS A 77 -47.38 6.13 56.92
C LYS A 77 -46.24 6.03 55.89
N LEU A 78 -45.72 7.18 55.44
CA LEU A 78 -44.61 7.23 54.48
C LEU A 78 -43.30 6.69 55.08
N GLU A 79 -43.01 6.97 56.35
CA GLU A 79 -41.85 6.41 57.07
C GLU A 79 -41.94 4.88 57.12
N LYS A 80 -43.12 4.33 57.42
CA LYS A 80 -43.35 2.88 57.46
C LYS A 80 -43.22 2.24 56.07
N GLU A 81 -43.73 2.89 55.03
CA GLU A 81 -43.59 2.42 53.65
C GLU A 81 -42.13 2.48 53.17
N ASN A 82 -41.38 3.53 53.52
CA ASN A 82 -39.94 3.63 53.23
C ASN A 82 -39.14 2.52 53.92
N LEU A 83 -39.38 2.28 55.21
CA LEU A 83 -38.71 1.19 55.93
C LEU A 83 -38.98 -0.17 55.30
N GLN A 84 -40.21 -0.39 54.82
CA GLN A 84 -40.58 -1.62 54.13
C GLN A 84 -39.85 -1.75 52.78
N LEU A 85 -39.76 -0.68 52.00
CA LEU A 85 -39.03 -0.66 50.73
C LEU A 85 -37.52 -0.87 50.94
N GLU A 86 -36.92 -0.25 51.95
CA GLU A 86 -35.51 -0.47 52.29
C GLU A 86 -35.22 -1.92 52.65
N LYS A 87 -36.13 -2.57 53.39
CA LYS A 87 -36.01 -3.99 53.72
C LYS A 87 -36.09 -4.86 52.47
N GLN A 88 -37.04 -4.59 51.58
CA GLN A 88 -37.17 -5.31 50.31
C GLN A 88 -35.95 -5.12 49.39
N ILE A 89 -35.38 -3.92 49.35
CA ILE A 89 -34.14 -3.65 48.59
C ILE A 89 -32.98 -4.47 49.17
N ARG A 90 -32.84 -4.51 50.49
CA ARG A 90 -31.79 -5.29 51.15
C ARG A 90 -31.93 -6.79 50.88
N GLU A 91 -33.13 -7.34 51.03
CA GLU A 91 -33.44 -8.74 50.71
C GLU A 91 -33.20 -9.05 49.22
N TRP A 92 -33.46 -8.11 48.31
CA TRP A 92 -33.18 -8.27 46.88
C TRP A 92 -31.68 -8.33 46.58
N TYR A 93 -30.86 -7.51 47.25
CA TYR A 93 -29.41 -7.57 47.11
C TYR A 93 -28.80 -8.84 47.73
N GLU A 94 -29.32 -9.30 48.87
CA GLU A 94 -28.85 -10.52 49.53
C GLU A 94 -29.24 -11.79 48.77
N SER A 95 -30.44 -11.84 48.17
CA SER A 95 -30.89 -12.98 47.36
C SER A 95 -30.23 -13.06 45.98
N LYS A 96 -29.64 -11.95 45.50
CA LYS A 96 -28.91 -11.92 44.23
C LYS A 96 -27.46 -12.36 44.43
N THR A 97 -27.22 -13.65 44.59
CA THR A 97 -25.86 -14.18 44.47
C THR A 97 -25.40 -14.02 43.01
N VAL A 98 -24.37 -13.19 42.80
CA VAL A 98 -23.78 -12.99 41.48
C VAL A 98 -23.16 -14.31 41.05
N THR A 99 -23.82 -15.00 40.11
CA THR A 99 -23.31 -16.25 39.53
C THR A 99 -22.14 -15.90 38.60
N THR A 100 -20.94 -15.80 39.15
CA THR A 100 -19.72 -15.59 38.36
C THR A 100 -19.43 -16.88 37.59
N HIS A 101 -19.65 -16.86 36.27
CA HIS A 101 -19.27 -17.95 35.40
C HIS A 101 -17.77 -17.80 35.05
N ASP A 102 -16.98 -18.84 35.27
CA ASP A 102 -15.55 -18.82 34.94
C ASP A 102 -15.33 -19.00 33.44
N TYR A 103 -15.02 -17.90 32.75
CA TYR A 103 -14.75 -17.89 31.31
C TYR A 103 -13.28 -18.14 30.95
N SER A 104 -12.42 -18.45 31.93
CA SER A 104 -10.97 -18.59 31.74
C SER A 104 -10.59 -19.58 30.62
N ASN A 105 -11.29 -20.71 30.51
CA ASN A 105 -11.02 -21.72 29.48
C ASN A 105 -11.30 -21.21 28.05
N TYR A 106 -12.27 -20.31 27.88
CA TYR A 106 -12.56 -19.71 26.57
C TYR A 106 -11.46 -18.74 26.15
N PHE A 107 -10.83 -18.03 27.08
CA PHE A 107 -9.71 -17.13 26.74
C PHE A 107 -8.49 -17.89 26.25
N VAL A 108 -8.20 -19.08 26.81
CA VAL A 108 -7.11 -19.94 26.35
C VAL A 108 -7.38 -20.42 24.91
N THR A 109 -8.58 -20.92 24.62
CA THR A 109 -8.92 -21.39 23.27
C THR A 109 -8.96 -20.26 22.25
N ILE A 110 -9.45 -19.07 22.62
CA ILE A 110 -9.41 -17.88 21.76
C ILE A 110 -7.97 -17.50 21.43
N LYS A 111 -7.07 -17.51 22.42
CA LYS A 111 -5.66 -17.19 22.21
C LYS A 111 -4.98 -18.20 21.27
N GLU A 112 -5.20 -19.49 21.48
CA GLU A 112 -4.68 -20.52 20.57
C GLU A 112 -5.20 -20.37 19.13
N LEU A 113 -6.48 -20.01 18.96
CA LEU A 113 -7.04 -19.75 17.64
C LEU A 113 -6.43 -18.50 16.99
N GLN A 114 -6.22 -17.43 17.77
CA GLN A 114 -5.53 -16.23 17.29
C GLN A 114 -4.10 -16.55 16.83
N ASP A 115 -3.34 -17.31 17.62
CA ASP A 115 -1.98 -17.71 17.28
C ASP A 115 -1.94 -18.56 16.00
N LYS A 116 -2.89 -19.48 15.82
CA LYS A 116 -3.05 -20.25 14.58
C LYS A 116 -3.38 -19.36 13.39
N ILE A 117 -4.25 -18.36 13.55
CA ILE A 117 -4.58 -17.39 12.49
C ILE A 117 -3.34 -16.57 12.12
N TYR A 118 -2.57 -16.09 13.08
CA TYR A 118 -1.34 -15.34 12.81
C TYR A 118 -0.28 -16.20 12.11
N ALA A 119 -0.11 -17.45 12.56
CA ALA A 119 0.81 -18.38 11.91
C ALA A 119 0.38 -18.68 10.46
N ALA A 120 -0.91 -18.95 10.23
CA ALA A 120 -1.47 -19.17 8.91
C ALA A 120 -1.36 -17.92 8.01
N SER A 121 -1.61 -16.72 8.56
CA SER A 121 -1.45 -15.45 7.84
C SER A 121 0.00 -15.20 7.42
N ARG A 122 0.96 -15.47 8.31
CA ARG A 122 2.40 -15.36 8.00
C ARG A 122 2.84 -16.37 6.93
N LEU A 123 2.36 -17.61 7.03
CA LEU A 123 2.63 -18.63 6.01
C LEU A 123 2.02 -18.24 4.66
N ASN A 124 0.80 -17.72 4.65
CA ASN A 124 0.14 -17.26 3.43
C ASN A 124 0.91 -16.11 2.77
N ALA A 125 1.32 -15.11 3.55
CA ALA A 125 2.20 -14.03 3.06
C ALA A 125 3.50 -14.57 2.46
N LYS A 126 4.15 -15.54 3.13
CA LYS A 126 5.35 -16.20 2.59
C LYS A 126 5.05 -16.91 1.27
N THR A 127 3.98 -17.69 1.19
CA THR A 127 3.63 -18.41 -0.05
C THR A 127 3.31 -17.46 -1.20
N ILE A 128 2.70 -16.30 -0.94
CA ILE A 128 2.45 -15.28 -1.96
C ILE A 128 3.78 -14.72 -2.49
N LEU A 129 4.72 -14.41 -1.61
CA LEU A 129 6.06 -13.95 -2.02
C LEU A 129 6.82 -15.02 -2.83
N ASP A 130 6.73 -16.29 -2.41
CA ASP A 130 7.35 -17.40 -3.14
C ASP A 130 6.72 -17.57 -4.55
N ILE A 131 5.39 -17.37 -4.67
CA ILE A 131 4.68 -17.38 -5.97
C ILE A 131 5.16 -16.22 -6.84
N ASP A 132 5.24 -15.00 -6.30
CA ASP A 132 5.67 -13.83 -7.07
C ASP A 132 7.13 -13.95 -7.51
N ASN A 133 8.00 -14.48 -6.64
CA ASN A 133 9.38 -14.78 -7.01
C ASN A 133 9.46 -15.84 -8.13
N ALA A 134 8.69 -16.93 -8.04
CA ALA A 134 8.64 -17.95 -9.08
C ALA A 134 8.11 -17.41 -10.42
N LYS A 135 7.13 -16.49 -10.39
CA LYS A 135 6.63 -15.81 -11.59
C LYS A 135 7.67 -14.90 -12.22
N LEU A 136 8.34 -14.06 -11.42
CA LEU A 136 9.42 -13.19 -11.90
C LEU A 136 10.56 -14.01 -12.51
N ALA A 137 10.96 -15.11 -11.88
CA ALA A 137 11.97 -16.01 -12.44
C ALA A 137 11.51 -16.65 -13.77
N ALA A 138 10.23 -17.02 -13.88
CA ALA A 138 9.69 -17.57 -15.12
C ALA A 138 9.64 -16.51 -16.25
N GLU A 139 9.28 -15.27 -15.94
CA GLU A 139 9.30 -14.14 -16.88
C GLU A 139 10.74 -13.81 -17.34
N ASP A 140 11.71 -13.83 -16.43
CA ASP A 140 13.13 -13.67 -16.75
C ASP A 140 13.63 -14.76 -17.70
N PHE A 141 13.28 -16.03 -17.45
CA PHE A 141 13.65 -17.12 -18.35
C PHE A 141 12.96 -17.01 -19.70
N LYS A 142 11.69 -16.58 -19.73
CA LYS A 142 10.96 -16.35 -20.97
C LYS A 142 11.63 -15.24 -21.80
N MET A 143 11.98 -14.11 -21.18
CA MET A 143 12.67 -13.02 -21.85
C MET A 143 14.02 -13.49 -22.40
N LYS A 144 14.82 -14.21 -21.60
CA LYS A 144 16.09 -14.79 -22.06
C LYS A 144 15.91 -15.74 -23.24
N TYR A 145 14.90 -16.61 -23.18
CA TYR A 145 14.57 -17.51 -24.28
C TYR A 145 14.18 -16.74 -25.56
N GLU A 146 13.33 -15.72 -25.46
CA GLU A 146 12.94 -14.90 -26.60
C GLU A 146 14.14 -14.15 -27.20
N THR A 147 15.04 -13.62 -26.38
CA THR A 147 16.27 -12.98 -26.87
C THR A 147 17.20 -13.96 -27.59
N GLU A 148 17.43 -15.15 -27.03
CA GLU A 148 18.25 -16.20 -27.65
C GLU A 148 17.62 -16.72 -28.94
N LEU A 149 16.29 -16.91 -28.96
CA LEU A 149 15.57 -17.30 -30.15
C LEU A 149 15.73 -16.26 -31.27
N ASN A 150 15.59 -14.98 -30.95
CA ASN A 150 15.77 -13.90 -31.91
C ASN A 150 17.21 -13.84 -32.43
N MET A 151 18.23 -13.99 -31.56
CA MET A 151 19.63 -14.07 -31.99
C MET A 151 19.88 -15.28 -32.89
N ARG A 152 19.33 -16.45 -32.54
CA ARG A 152 19.42 -17.65 -33.36
C ARG A 152 18.79 -17.43 -34.74
N LEU A 153 17.59 -16.87 -34.82
CA LEU A 153 16.90 -16.60 -36.08
C LEU A 153 17.68 -15.61 -36.96
N ALA A 154 18.29 -14.58 -36.35
CA ALA A 154 19.17 -13.65 -37.06
C ALA A 154 20.38 -14.38 -37.66
N VAL A 155 21.07 -15.22 -36.86
CA VAL A 155 22.21 -16.02 -37.33
C VAL A 155 21.80 -17.04 -38.40
N GLU A 156 20.64 -17.68 -38.26
CA GLU A 156 20.11 -18.58 -39.29
C GLU A 156 19.81 -17.83 -40.60
N GLY A 157 19.31 -16.59 -40.50
CA GLY A 157 19.14 -15.69 -41.63
C GLY A 157 20.48 -15.36 -42.32
N ASP A 158 21.50 -15.01 -41.54
CA ASP A 158 22.85 -14.74 -42.06
C ASP A 158 23.46 -15.97 -42.73
N ILE A 159 23.31 -17.16 -42.14
CA ILE A 159 23.78 -18.43 -42.73
C ILE A 159 23.06 -18.71 -44.06
N ALA A 160 21.75 -18.49 -44.13
CA ALA A 160 21.00 -18.64 -45.37
C ALA A 160 21.46 -17.64 -46.44
N GLY A 161 21.72 -16.38 -46.05
CA GLY A 161 22.29 -15.36 -46.92
C GLY A 161 23.68 -15.74 -47.45
N LEU A 162 24.58 -16.21 -46.57
CA LEU A 162 25.91 -16.67 -46.95
C LEU A 162 25.88 -17.87 -47.91
N LYS A 163 24.94 -18.81 -47.71
CA LYS A 163 24.72 -19.91 -48.66
C LYS A 163 24.30 -19.40 -50.04
N ARG A 164 23.39 -18.42 -50.09
CA ARG A 164 22.98 -17.79 -51.36
C ARG A 164 24.16 -17.13 -52.08
N VAL A 165 25.01 -16.40 -51.34
CA VAL A 165 26.22 -15.77 -51.90
C VAL A 165 27.22 -16.82 -52.39
N LEU A 166 27.39 -17.92 -51.66
CA LEU A 166 28.23 -19.04 -52.09
C LEU A 166 27.72 -19.67 -53.39
N ASP A 167 26.41 -19.88 -53.51
CA ASP A 167 25.79 -20.42 -54.73
C ASP A 167 25.96 -19.46 -55.91
N GLU A 168 25.78 -18.15 -55.69
CA GLU A 168 25.99 -17.10 -56.70
C GLU A 168 27.46 -17.04 -57.16
N MET A 169 28.42 -17.14 -56.23
CA MET A 169 29.85 -17.24 -56.54
C MET A 169 30.20 -18.52 -57.31
N ASN A 170 29.59 -19.65 -56.96
CA ASN A 170 29.79 -20.91 -57.69
C ASN A 170 29.23 -20.84 -59.12
N MET A 171 28.07 -20.22 -59.33
CA MET A 171 27.52 -19.99 -60.67
C MET A 171 28.46 -19.10 -61.49
N ALA A 172 28.91 -17.97 -60.93
CA ALA A 172 29.87 -17.09 -61.60
C ALA A 172 31.19 -17.81 -61.93
N ARG A 173 31.66 -18.71 -61.04
CA ARG A 173 32.84 -19.54 -61.30
C ARG A 173 32.61 -20.49 -62.48
N MET A 174 31.46 -21.17 -62.53
CA MET A 174 31.11 -22.07 -63.63
C MET A 174 31.00 -21.32 -64.96
N ASP A 175 30.41 -20.12 -64.97
CA ASP A 175 30.32 -19.27 -66.16
C ASP A 175 31.71 -18.87 -66.68
N LEU A 176 32.62 -18.48 -65.78
CA LEU A 176 34.01 -18.16 -66.13
C LEU A 176 34.79 -19.39 -66.60
N GLU A 177 34.60 -20.55 -65.97
CA GLU A 177 35.19 -21.83 -66.41
C GLU A 177 34.71 -22.19 -67.82
N LEU A 178 33.42 -22.00 -68.13
CA LEU A 178 32.86 -22.24 -69.46
C LEU A 178 33.47 -21.30 -70.50
N GLN A 179 33.57 -19.99 -70.21
CA GLN A 179 34.21 -19.01 -71.10
C GLN A 179 35.70 -19.33 -71.31
N TYR A 180 36.38 -19.79 -70.27
CA TYR A 180 37.78 -20.19 -70.35
C TYR A 180 37.97 -21.40 -71.26
N GLU A 181 37.15 -22.44 -71.11
CA GLU A 181 37.23 -23.62 -71.98
C GLU A 181 36.82 -23.29 -73.42
N SER A 182 35.82 -22.43 -73.66
CA SER A 182 35.46 -22.00 -75.02
C SER A 182 36.60 -21.23 -75.71
N LEU A 183 37.24 -20.29 -75.00
CA LEU A 183 38.40 -19.54 -75.50
C LEU A 183 39.60 -20.46 -75.78
N LYS A 184 39.78 -21.49 -74.96
CA LYS A 184 40.84 -22.49 -75.14
C LYS A 184 40.57 -23.37 -76.36
N ASP A 185 39.33 -23.79 -76.59
CA ASP A 185 38.92 -24.51 -77.80
C ASP A 185 39.09 -23.65 -79.05
N GLU A 186 38.70 -22.38 -79.01
CA GLU A 186 38.93 -21.42 -80.10
C GLU A 186 40.43 -21.28 -80.41
N LEU A 187 41.28 -21.20 -79.39
CA LEU A 187 42.74 -21.11 -79.56
C LEU A 187 43.32 -22.38 -80.19
N ILE A 188 42.81 -23.55 -79.83
CA ILE A 188 43.22 -24.83 -80.46
C ILE A 188 42.79 -24.85 -81.93
N MET A 189 41.54 -24.46 -82.23
CA MET A 189 41.02 -24.37 -83.59
C MET A 189 41.83 -23.38 -84.45
N LEU A 190 42.18 -22.22 -83.90
CA LEU A 190 42.96 -21.21 -84.61
C LEU A 190 44.37 -21.71 -84.91
N LYS A 191 45.02 -22.40 -83.96
CA LYS A 191 46.34 -23.02 -84.17
C LYS A 191 46.29 -24.10 -85.24
N LYS A 192 45.27 -24.97 -85.21
CA LYS A 192 45.09 -26.02 -86.21
C LYS A 192 44.84 -25.43 -87.60
N ASN A 193 43.96 -24.43 -87.72
CA ASN A 193 43.74 -23.72 -88.98
C ASN A 193 45.03 -23.08 -89.50
N HIS A 194 45.80 -22.42 -88.64
CA HIS A 194 47.07 -21.83 -89.04
C HIS A 194 48.09 -22.89 -89.52
N GLU A 195 48.15 -24.03 -88.85
CA GLU A 195 49.00 -25.15 -89.25
C GLU A 195 48.57 -25.75 -90.60
N GLU A 196 47.26 -25.91 -90.82
CA GLU A 196 46.69 -26.33 -92.11
C GLU A 196 46.98 -25.31 -93.22
N GLU A 197 46.79 -24.02 -92.96
CA GLU A 197 47.11 -22.94 -93.90
C GLU A 197 48.61 -22.91 -94.23
N LEU A 198 49.49 -23.02 -93.24
CA LEU A 198 50.93 -23.13 -93.47
C LEU A 198 51.28 -24.40 -94.25
N GLY A 199 50.59 -25.51 -94.00
CA GLY A 199 50.73 -26.75 -94.76
C GLY A 199 50.31 -26.57 -96.23
N LEU A 200 49.17 -25.92 -96.47
CA LEU A 200 48.71 -25.55 -97.80
C LEU A 200 49.68 -24.58 -98.49
N LEU A 201 50.15 -23.54 -97.80
CA LEU A 201 51.13 -22.58 -98.33
C LEU A 201 52.46 -23.27 -98.63
N ARG A 202 52.90 -24.19 -97.78
CA ARG A 202 54.13 -24.98 -97.99
C ARG A 202 53.98 -25.95 -99.17
N ASN A 203 52.79 -26.53 -99.36
CA ASN A 203 52.45 -27.34 -100.54
C ASN A 203 52.35 -26.46 -101.81
N GLN A 204 51.86 -25.23 -101.68
CA GLN A 204 51.76 -24.25 -102.76
C GLN A 204 53.13 -23.68 -103.16
N ILE A 205 54.04 -23.51 -102.19
CA ILE A 205 55.44 -23.12 -102.41
C ILE A 205 56.28 -24.30 -102.95
N GLY A 206 55.83 -25.55 -102.79
CA GLY A 206 56.40 -26.75 -103.43
C GLY A 206 56.09 -26.90 -104.93
N GLY A 207 55.23 -26.05 -105.48
CA GLY A 207 54.97 -25.95 -106.91
C GLY A 207 55.43 -24.60 -107.43
N GLN A 208 56.67 -24.52 -107.92
CA GLN A 208 57.05 -23.44 -108.83
C GLN A 208 56.31 -23.66 -110.16
N VAL A 209 55.01 -23.31 -110.18
CA VAL A 209 54.20 -23.29 -111.38
C VAL A 209 54.18 -21.86 -111.87
N ASN A 210 54.99 -21.61 -112.89
CA ASN A 210 54.90 -20.43 -113.72
C ASN A 210 53.58 -20.54 -114.52
N VAL A 211 52.47 -20.02 -113.98
CA VAL A 211 51.20 -19.91 -114.70
C VAL A 211 51.07 -18.48 -115.22
N THR A 212 51.39 -18.30 -116.49
CA THR A 212 50.89 -17.20 -117.30
C THR A 212 49.37 -17.35 -117.40
N VAL A 213 48.63 -16.59 -116.58
CA VAL A 213 47.16 -16.51 -116.69
C VAL A 213 46.84 -15.62 -117.90
N ASP A 214 46.44 -16.30 -118.96
CA ASP A 214 45.75 -15.76 -120.14
C ASP A 214 44.50 -14.98 -119.68
N ALA A 215 44.52 -13.67 -119.88
CA ALA A 215 43.45 -12.76 -119.53
C ALA A 215 42.25 -13.00 -120.46
N ARG A 216 41.25 -13.76 -119.98
CA ARG A 216 39.95 -13.85 -120.66
C ARG A 216 39.00 -12.75 -120.20
N SER A 217 38.55 -12.00 -121.20
CA SER A 217 37.46 -11.01 -121.28
C SER A 217 37.38 -9.99 -120.16
N SER A 218 37.62 -8.73 -120.52
CA SER A 218 37.40 -7.52 -119.73
C SER A 218 36.09 -7.58 -118.93
N VAL A 219 36.17 -7.97 -117.66
CA VAL A 219 35.19 -7.58 -116.67
C VAL A 219 35.30 -6.07 -116.53
N ASP A 220 34.17 -5.38 -116.57
CA ASP A 220 34.11 -3.92 -116.48
C ASP A 220 34.74 -3.48 -115.15
N LEU A 221 36.00 -3.02 -115.20
CA LEU A 221 36.76 -2.60 -114.02
C LEU A 221 36.01 -1.51 -113.25
N ASN A 222 35.17 -0.73 -113.93
CA ASN A 222 34.34 0.27 -113.26
C ASN A 222 33.29 -0.37 -112.36
N GLN A 223 32.71 -1.51 -112.76
CA GLN A 223 31.75 -2.23 -111.95
C GLN A 223 32.41 -2.82 -110.70
N VAL A 224 33.56 -3.48 -110.84
CA VAL A 224 34.30 -4.05 -109.69
C VAL A 224 34.83 -2.96 -108.75
N MET A 225 35.34 -1.85 -109.29
CA MET A 225 35.77 -0.72 -108.47
C MET A 225 34.59 -0.02 -107.77
N SER A 226 33.41 0.02 -108.40
CA SER A 226 32.17 0.49 -107.76
C SER A 226 31.75 -0.46 -106.64
N GLU A 227 31.72 -1.77 -106.87
CA GLU A 227 31.36 -2.78 -105.87
C GLU A 227 32.31 -2.75 -104.66
N ILE A 228 33.61 -2.57 -104.87
CA ILE A 228 34.58 -2.40 -103.78
C ILE A 228 34.31 -1.10 -103.01
N ARG A 229 33.99 0.00 -103.71
CA ARG A 229 33.66 1.27 -103.08
C ARG A 229 32.38 1.16 -102.25
N ASP A 230 31.34 0.56 -102.80
CA ASP A 230 30.06 0.31 -102.15
C ASP A 230 30.24 -0.61 -100.92
N HIS A 231 31.13 -1.60 -101.00
CA HIS A 231 31.47 -2.46 -99.87
C HIS A 231 32.16 -1.69 -98.73
N TYR A 232 33.15 -0.86 -99.05
CA TYR A 232 33.84 -0.03 -98.03
C TYR A 232 32.93 1.06 -97.47
N GLU A 233 32.06 1.65 -98.29
CA GLU A 233 31.07 2.63 -97.84
C GLU A 233 30.05 1.98 -96.91
N ALA A 234 29.55 0.79 -97.25
CA ALA A 234 28.66 0.01 -96.39
C ALA A 234 29.36 -0.40 -95.08
N LEU A 235 30.62 -0.84 -95.13
CA LEU A 235 31.40 -1.20 -93.94
C LEU A 235 31.65 0.02 -93.04
N THR A 236 31.98 1.17 -93.62
CA THR A 236 32.21 2.42 -92.87
C THR A 236 30.91 2.93 -92.25
N ALA A 237 29.79 2.85 -93.00
CA ALA A 237 28.47 3.22 -92.50
C ALA A 237 28.01 2.27 -91.38
N LYS A 238 28.28 0.97 -91.49
CA LYS A 238 28.01 -0.02 -90.44
C LYS A 238 28.86 0.24 -89.21
N ASN A 239 30.18 0.40 -89.36
CA ASN A 239 31.07 0.73 -88.25
C ASN A 239 30.66 2.03 -87.54
N ARG A 240 30.25 3.07 -88.28
CA ARG A 240 29.74 4.31 -87.68
C ARG A 240 28.50 4.07 -86.83
N LYS A 241 27.54 3.30 -87.33
CA LYS A 241 26.31 2.95 -86.59
C LYS A 241 26.61 2.08 -85.38
N ASP A 242 27.50 1.10 -85.50
CA ASP A 242 27.87 0.19 -84.42
C ASP A 242 28.57 0.95 -83.28
N VAL A 243 29.45 1.90 -83.63
CA VAL A 243 30.09 2.81 -82.66
C VAL A 243 29.08 3.74 -81.99
N GLU A 244 28.17 4.33 -82.76
CA GLU A 244 27.11 5.19 -82.22
C GLU A 244 26.19 4.42 -81.26
N LEU A 245 25.77 3.21 -81.63
CA LEU A 245 24.97 2.32 -80.78
C LEU A 245 25.75 1.92 -79.52
N TRP A 246 27.04 1.62 -79.65
CA TRP A 246 27.90 1.30 -78.50
C TRP A 246 28.00 2.47 -77.53
N TYR A 247 28.21 3.69 -78.03
CA TYR A 247 28.23 4.90 -77.19
C TYR A 247 26.87 5.17 -76.54
N GLN A 248 25.77 5.03 -77.28
CA GLN A 248 24.41 5.21 -76.72
C GLN A 248 24.11 4.17 -75.63
N ASN A 249 24.46 2.90 -75.85
CA ASN A 249 24.31 1.87 -74.83
C ASN A 249 25.17 2.17 -73.60
N LYS A 250 26.42 2.59 -73.78
CA LYS A 250 27.30 2.92 -72.64
C LYS A 250 26.80 4.15 -71.87
N MET A 251 26.31 5.18 -72.58
CA MET A 251 25.72 6.37 -71.97
C MET A 251 24.45 6.03 -71.19
N SER A 252 23.58 5.18 -71.76
CA SER A 252 22.35 4.71 -71.13
C SER A 252 22.64 3.95 -69.82
N VAL A 253 23.62 3.04 -69.83
CA VAL A 253 24.03 2.30 -68.62
C VAL A 253 24.52 3.27 -67.54
N VAL A 254 25.37 4.23 -67.89
CA VAL A 254 25.87 5.24 -66.93
C VAL A 254 24.73 6.13 -66.42
N GLU A 255 23.77 6.51 -67.28
CA GLU A 255 22.62 7.31 -66.85
C GLU A 255 21.73 6.55 -65.86
N VAL A 256 21.51 5.25 -66.08
CA VAL A 256 20.78 4.39 -65.15
C VAL A 256 21.54 4.26 -63.82
N GLU A 257 22.84 3.98 -63.85
CA GLU A 257 23.68 3.86 -62.66
C GLU A 257 23.71 5.16 -61.84
N VAL A 258 23.79 6.32 -62.50
CA VAL A 258 23.72 7.63 -61.83
C VAL A 258 22.35 7.85 -61.18
N LYS A 259 21.25 7.44 -61.82
CA LYS A 259 19.91 7.52 -61.24
C LYS A 259 19.77 6.62 -60.01
N GLU A 260 20.18 5.35 -60.11
CA GLU A 260 20.16 4.41 -58.99
C GLU A 260 21.05 4.89 -57.83
N SER A 261 22.24 5.41 -58.13
CA SER A 261 23.12 6.01 -57.13
C SER A 261 22.52 7.26 -56.48
N SER A 262 21.84 8.11 -57.26
CA SER A 262 21.14 9.27 -56.73
C SER A 262 19.95 8.87 -55.83
N ASP A 263 19.17 7.87 -56.24
CA ASP A 263 18.01 7.40 -55.49
C ASP A 263 18.45 6.75 -54.16
N THR A 264 19.48 5.92 -54.19
CA THR A 264 20.06 5.32 -52.97
C THR A 264 20.66 6.37 -52.03
N LEU A 265 21.28 7.42 -52.56
CA LEU A 265 21.76 8.54 -51.75
C LEU A 265 20.59 9.30 -51.10
N MET A 266 19.50 9.52 -51.84
CA MET A 266 18.31 10.19 -51.31
C MET A 266 17.62 9.37 -50.22
N THR A 267 17.48 8.04 -50.39
CA THR A 267 16.91 7.18 -49.35
C THR A 267 17.76 7.17 -48.08
N GLN A 268 19.09 7.03 -48.21
CA GLN A 268 20.01 7.13 -47.08
C GLN A 268 19.92 8.50 -46.39
N GLN A 269 19.80 9.59 -47.16
CA GLN A 269 19.64 10.92 -46.60
C GLN A 269 18.32 11.06 -45.80
N THR A 270 17.23 10.45 -46.27
CA THR A 270 15.96 10.42 -45.53
C THR A 270 16.05 9.57 -44.27
N GLU A 271 16.66 8.38 -44.34
CA GLU A 271 16.87 7.52 -43.17
C GLU A 271 17.71 8.22 -42.10
N ILE A 272 18.79 8.92 -42.48
CA ILE A 272 19.61 9.70 -41.56
C ILE A 272 18.78 10.81 -40.88
N LYS A 273 17.89 11.49 -41.62
CA LYS A 273 17.02 12.53 -41.05
C LYS A 273 16.02 11.93 -40.07
N ASP A 274 15.42 10.79 -40.41
CA ASP A 274 14.47 10.10 -39.55
C ASP A 274 15.14 9.59 -38.27
N LEU A 275 16.33 8.97 -38.39
CA LEU A 275 17.14 8.55 -37.24
C LEU A 275 17.56 9.72 -36.34
N LYS A 276 17.90 10.88 -36.93
CA LYS A 276 18.19 12.09 -36.14
C LYS A 276 16.94 12.61 -35.40
N SER A 277 15.79 12.59 -36.05
CA SER A 277 14.52 12.99 -35.45
C SER A 277 14.10 12.05 -34.31
N THR A 278 14.25 10.74 -34.48
CA THR A 278 13.99 9.76 -33.41
C THR A 278 14.96 9.89 -32.26
N LEU A 279 16.25 10.13 -32.51
CA LEU A 279 17.25 10.40 -31.48
C LEU A 279 16.87 11.63 -30.66
N GLN A 280 16.56 12.75 -31.31
CA GLN A 280 16.13 13.98 -30.62
C GLN A 280 14.87 13.75 -29.78
N ARG A 281 13.88 13.01 -30.30
CA ARG A 281 12.68 12.64 -29.55
C ARG A 281 12.99 11.82 -28.30
N LEU A 282 13.87 10.82 -28.44
CA LEU A 282 14.31 9.98 -27.31
C LEU A 282 15.10 10.78 -26.28
N GLU A 283 15.91 11.74 -26.72
CA GLU A 283 16.67 12.62 -25.83
C GLU A 283 15.74 13.56 -25.04
N ILE A 284 14.71 14.12 -25.68
CA ILE A 284 13.67 14.90 -25.00
C ILE A 284 12.91 14.04 -23.98
N GLU A 285 12.55 12.80 -24.34
CA GLU A 285 11.91 11.87 -23.42
C GLU A 285 12.82 11.52 -22.24
N LEU A 286 14.12 11.31 -22.48
CA LEU A 286 15.09 11.10 -21.40
C LEU A 286 15.14 12.30 -20.45
N GLN A 287 15.20 13.52 -20.99
CA GLN A 287 15.21 14.73 -20.17
C GLN A 287 13.89 14.92 -19.40
N SER A 288 12.75 14.61 -20.01
CA SER A 288 11.44 14.68 -19.34
C SER A 288 11.37 13.69 -18.17
N GLN A 289 11.81 12.44 -18.38
CA GLN A 289 11.86 11.41 -17.33
C GLN A 289 12.83 11.78 -16.19
N LEU A 290 14.00 12.35 -16.51
CA LEU A 290 14.93 12.85 -15.49
C LEU A 290 14.32 13.99 -14.66
N SER A 291 13.59 14.90 -15.31
CA SER A 291 12.89 15.98 -14.61
C SER A 291 11.78 15.45 -13.70
N MET A 292 11.01 14.46 -14.16
CA MET A 292 9.98 13.78 -13.38
C MET A 292 10.58 13.06 -12.17
N LYS A 293 11.67 12.31 -12.37
CA LYS A 293 12.40 11.61 -11.30
C LYS A 293 12.91 12.59 -10.24
N THR A 294 13.48 13.71 -10.65
CA THR A 294 13.95 14.76 -9.73
C THR A 294 12.79 15.37 -8.94
N SER A 295 11.65 15.61 -9.58
CA SER A 295 10.45 16.10 -8.88
C SER A 295 9.93 15.08 -7.87
N LEU A 296 9.88 13.79 -8.22
CA LEU A 296 9.42 12.73 -7.31
C LEU A 296 10.37 12.56 -6.12
N ASP A 297 11.68 12.55 -6.35
CA ASP A 297 12.69 12.52 -5.29
C ASP A 297 12.54 13.72 -4.35
N GLY A 298 12.26 14.91 -4.89
CA GLY A 298 11.96 16.12 -4.11
C GLY A 298 10.73 15.95 -3.22
N THR A 299 9.62 15.45 -3.76
CA THR A 299 8.40 15.19 -2.97
C THR A 299 8.60 14.09 -1.92
N LEU A 300 9.38 13.06 -2.23
CA LEU A 300 9.72 12.01 -1.28
C LEU A 300 10.57 12.57 -0.13
N SER A 301 11.58 13.39 -0.44
CA SER A 301 12.41 14.04 0.57
C SER A 301 11.60 14.99 1.46
N GLU A 302 10.71 15.80 0.88
CA GLU A 302 9.83 16.71 1.63
C GLU A 302 8.86 15.96 2.55
N THR A 303 8.24 14.89 2.04
CA THR A 303 7.32 14.06 2.85
C THR A 303 8.05 13.35 3.98
N GLN A 304 9.23 12.78 3.72
CA GLN A 304 10.10 12.19 4.75
C GLN A 304 10.48 13.22 5.81
N ALA A 305 10.93 14.42 5.41
CA ALA A 305 11.27 15.50 6.34
C ALA A 305 10.08 15.93 7.20
N ARG A 306 8.89 16.04 6.60
CA ARG A 306 7.65 16.35 7.32
C ARG A 306 7.30 15.27 8.34
N PHE A 307 7.36 13.99 7.98
CA PHE A 307 7.08 12.90 8.93
C PHE A 307 8.14 12.81 10.02
N ALA A 308 9.41 13.02 9.71
CA ALA A 308 10.48 13.09 10.70
C ALA A 308 10.24 14.23 11.72
N ALA A 309 9.82 15.41 11.25
CA ALA A 309 9.47 16.53 12.12
C ALA A 309 8.25 16.22 13.01
N GLN A 310 7.22 15.56 12.46
CA GLN A 310 6.05 15.12 13.24
C GLN A 310 6.44 14.09 14.31
N LEU A 311 7.28 13.11 13.96
CA LEU A 311 7.78 12.12 14.91
C LEU A 311 8.62 12.76 16.02
N ALA A 312 9.49 13.71 15.67
CA ALA A 312 10.26 14.47 16.66
C ALA A 312 9.35 15.25 17.61
N ASN A 313 8.28 15.87 17.10
CA ASN A 313 7.30 16.58 17.94
C ASN A 313 6.58 15.61 18.89
N LEU A 314 6.12 14.46 18.40
CA LEU A 314 5.49 13.44 19.24
C LEU A 314 6.47 12.91 20.31
N GLN A 315 7.74 12.70 19.95
CA GLN A 315 8.78 12.31 20.91
C GLN A 315 8.96 13.36 22.02
N ILE A 316 8.93 14.66 21.68
CA ILE A 316 8.97 15.74 22.67
C ILE A 316 7.75 15.69 23.60
N GLN A 317 6.56 15.41 23.08
CA GLN A 317 5.35 15.27 23.91
C GLN A 317 5.43 14.08 24.85
N VAL A 318 5.89 12.92 24.34
CA VAL A 318 6.09 11.70 25.14
C VAL A 318 7.09 11.97 26.26
N THR A 319 8.26 12.52 25.94
CA THR A 319 9.28 12.83 26.94
C THR A 319 8.79 13.84 27.99
N ASN A 320 7.97 14.84 27.61
CA ASN A 320 7.37 15.76 28.58
C ASN A 320 6.42 15.03 29.54
N ILE A 321 5.55 14.16 29.02
CA ILE A 321 4.63 13.36 29.85
C ILE A 321 5.41 12.40 30.76
N GLU A 322 6.45 11.75 30.25
CA GLU A 322 7.35 10.91 31.05
C GLU A 322 7.97 11.70 32.20
N VAL A 323 8.50 12.90 31.92
CA VAL A 323 9.04 13.80 32.96
C VAL A 323 7.97 14.16 33.98
N GLN A 324 6.76 14.54 33.57
CA GLN A 324 5.65 14.82 34.50
C GLN A 324 5.29 13.62 35.37
N LEU A 325 5.26 12.42 34.80
CA LEU A 325 4.98 11.18 35.52
C LEU A 325 6.08 10.87 36.55
N THR A 326 7.36 11.04 36.18
CA THR A 326 8.46 10.89 37.14
C THR A 326 8.41 11.92 38.27
N GLN A 327 8.05 13.17 37.97
CA GLN A 327 7.89 14.24 38.96
C GLN A 327 6.76 13.92 39.96
N ILE A 328 5.61 13.42 39.47
CA ILE A 328 4.49 13.03 40.33
C ILE A 328 4.88 11.83 41.19
N ASN A 329 5.54 10.82 40.63
CA ASN A 329 6.01 9.66 41.38
C ASN A 329 6.99 10.07 42.49
N ALA A 330 7.94 10.96 42.19
CA ALA A 330 8.86 11.51 43.19
C ALA A 330 8.11 12.25 44.31
N SER A 331 7.09 13.04 43.96
CA SER A 331 6.24 13.74 44.92
C SER A 331 5.45 12.79 45.81
N ILE A 332 4.88 11.72 45.24
CA ILE A 332 4.17 10.67 45.99
C ILE A 332 5.13 9.97 46.96
N THR A 333 6.33 9.62 46.52
CA THR A 333 7.32 8.98 47.40
C THR A 333 7.77 9.91 48.54
N SER A 334 7.94 11.21 48.29
CA SER A 334 8.24 12.20 49.34
C SER A 334 7.11 12.29 50.35
N LEU A 335 5.87 12.40 49.87
CA LEU A 335 4.69 12.48 50.73
C LEU A 335 4.52 11.21 51.56
N ALA A 336 4.75 10.03 50.98
CA ALA A 336 4.74 8.77 51.72
C ALA A 336 5.80 8.74 52.84
N GLN A 337 7.00 9.25 52.58
CA GLN A 337 8.05 9.37 53.58
C GLN A 337 7.66 10.34 54.71
N GLU A 338 7.11 11.50 54.37
CA GLU A 338 6.60 12.48 55.35
C GLU A 338 5.49 11.89 56.22
N TYR A 339 4.53 11.15 55.63
CA TYR A 339 3.50 10.45 56.38
C TYR A 339 4.06 9.37 57.29
N SER A 340 5.08 8.62 56.87
CA SER A 340 5.76 7.63 57.73
C SER A 340 6.37 8.30 58.95
N VAL A 341 7.10 9.41 58.75
CA VAL A 341 7.71 10.16 59.87
C VAL A 341 6.64 10.71 60.81
N LEU A 342 5.53 11.23 60.29
CA LEU A 342 4.44 11.73 61.11
C LEU A 342 3.75 10.61 61.90
N LEU A 343 3.60 9.42 61.30
CA LEU A 343 3.07 8.24 61.99
C LEU A 343 4.00 7.79 63.12
N ASP A 344 5.32 7.77 62.89
CA ASP A 344 6.31 7.44 63.91
C ASP A 344 6.28 8.44 65.07
N LEU A 345 6.16 9.74 64.78
CA LEU A 345 6.00 10.77 65.82
C LEU A 345 4.69 10.60 66.58
N LYS A 346 3.57 10.35 65.87
CA LYS A 346 2.27 10.11 66.49
C LYS A 346 2.32 8.91 67.43
N THR A 347 2.86 7.78 66.99
CA THR A 347 2.96 6.58 67.82
C THR A 347 3.84 6.80 69.05
N ARG A 348 4.93 7.57 68.91
CA ARG A 348 5.75 8.01 70.05
C ARG A 348 4.97 8.87 71.05
N LEU A 349 4.27 9.90 70.57
CA LEU A 349 3.46 10.78 71.42
C LEU A 349 2.31 10.01 72.10
N GLU A 350 1.67 9.06 71.42
CA GLU A 350 0.67 8.19 72.02
C GLU A 350 1.25 7.34 73.16
N ASN A 351 2.49 6.86 73.02
CA ASN A 351 3.18 6.15 74.10
C ASN A 351 3.52 7.09 75.26
N GLU A 352 4.02 8.30 75.00
CA GLU A 352 4.26 9.31 76.04
C GLU A 352 2.96 9.67 76.80
N ILE A 353 1.82 9.82 76.09
CA ILE A 353 0.50 10.05 76.72
C ILE A 353 0.08 8.85 77.57
N LYS A 354 0.29 7.61 77.12
CA LYS A 354 0.01 6.41 77.94
C LYS A 354 0.83 6.41 79.22
N GLU A 355 2.12 6.75 79.14
CA GLU A 355 3.00 6.88 80.30
C GLU A 355 2.55 8.02 81.23
N TYR A 356 2.21 9.19 80.68
CA TYR A 356 1.66 10.30 81.47
C TYR A 356 0.35 9.92 82.15
N ARG A 357 -0.55 9.19 81.48
CA ARG A 357 -1.78 8.65 82.10
C ARG A 357 -1.47 7.67 83.23
N ARG A 358 -0.51 6.75 83.02
CA ARG A 358 -0.07 5.81 84.07
C ARG A 358 0.49 6.55 85.30
N LEU A 359 1.27 7.61 85.11
CA LEU A 359 1.80 8.42 86.21
C LEU A 359 0.72 9.25 86.90
N LEU A 360 -0.26 9.77 86.14
CA LEU A 360 -1.34 10.61 86.66
C LEU A 360 -2.44 9.82 87.37
N ASP A 361 -2.69 8.57 86.94
CA ASP A 361 -3.56 7.62 87.62
C ASP A 361 -2.96 7.13 88.96
N GLY A 362 -1.75 7.60 89.32
CA GLY A 362 -1.03 7.17 90.50
C GLY A 362 -0.49 5.75 90.31
N GLU A 363 0.52 5.41 91.10
CA GLU A 363 1.01 4.03 91.26
C GLU A 363 -0.04 3.16 91.99
N ASP A 364 -1.29 3.18 91.53
CA ASP A 364 -2.35 2.28 91.98
C ASP A 364 -2.33 1.03 91.10
N GLU A 365 -1.37 0.15 91.41
CA GLU A 365 -1.64 -1.28 91.47
C GLU A 365 -2.75 -1.53 92.51
N SER A 366 -3.97 -1.10 92.21
CA SER A 366 -5.16 -1.76 92.74
C SER A 366 -5.78 -2.48 91.56
N SER A 367 -5.45 -3.76 91.51
CA SER A 367 -5.96 -4.80 90.65
C SER A 367 -7.43 -4.57 90.29
N LYS A 368 -7.70 -3.87 89.18
CA LYS A 368 -9.02 -3.91 88.55
C LYS A 368 -9.14 -5.25 87.84
N HIS A 369 -9.40 -6.29 88.63
CA HIS A 369 -9.94 -7.54 88.13
C HIS A 369 -11.20 -7.22 87.32
N VAL A 370 -11.09 -7.27 86.00
CA VAL A 370 -12.26 -7.35 85.13
C VAL A 370 -12.84 -8.74 85.35
N ILE A 371 -13.82 -8.84 86.25
CA ILE A 371 -14.63 -10.04 86.39
C ILE A 371 -15.57 -10.07 85.18
N THR A 372 -15.19 -10.81 84.14
CA THR A 372 -16.07 -11.10 83.00
C THR A 372 -17.17 -12.06 83.46
N LYS A 373 -18.32 -11.53 83.86
CA LYS A 373 -19.52 -12.35 84.16
C LYS A 373 -20.16 -12.77 82.84
N VAL A 374 -19.99 -14.02 82.43
CA VAL A 374 -20.72 -14.58 81.29
C VAL A 374 -22.10 -15.01 81.79
N ILE A 375 -23.11 -14.21 81.48
CA ILE A 375 -24.51 -14.55 81.77
C ILE A 375 -25.05 -15.33 80.57
N THR A 376 -25.10 -16.66 80.69
CA THR A 376 -25.73 -17.50 79.66
C THR A 376 -27.23 -17.59 79.96
N VAL A 377 -28.02 -16.86 79.17
CA VAL A 377 -29.49 -16.97 79.21
C VAL A 377 -29.92 -17.99 78.16
N LYS A 378 -30.43 -19.15 78.60
CA LYS A 378 -31.08 -20.12 77.71
C LYS A 378 -32.58 -19.86 77.73
N GLU A 379 -33.10 -19.31 76.64
CA GLU A 379 -34.53 -19.17 76.41
C GLU A 379 -34.98 -20.29 75.47
N THR A 380 -35.93 -21.10 75.93
CA THR A 380 -36.63 -22.06 75.07
C THR A 380 -37.91 -21.40 74.57
N VAL A 381 -37.93 -21.10 73.27
CA VAL A 381 -39.08 -20.55 72.56
C VAL A 381 -39.78 -21.69 71.83
N VAL A 382 -41.07 -21.88 72.09
CA VAL A 382 -41.96 -22.74 71.30
C VAL A 382 -43.10 -21.83 70.82
N ASP A 383 -43.33 -21.77 69.52
CA ASP A 383 -44.37 -20.96 68.86
C ASP A 383 -44.43 -19.49 69.29
N GLY A 384 -43.25 -18.84 69.36
CA GLY A 384 -43.14 -17.39 69.48
C GLY A 384 -43.52 -16.79 70.84
N LYS A 385 -43.76 -17.59 71.89
CA LYS A 385 -43.88 -17.12 73.28
C LYS A 385 -42.84 -17.78 74.20
N VAL A 386 -42.21 -16.99 75.06
CA VAL A 386 -41.19 -17.45 76.01
C VAL A 386 -41.88 -18.11 77.21
N VAL A 387 -41.73 -19.44 77.37
CA VAL A 387 -42.46 -20.23 78.39
C VAL A 387 -41.60 -20.54 79.63
N LYS A 388 -40.27 -20.42 79.53
CA LYS A 388 -39.36 -20.59 80.67
C LYS A 388 -38.03 -19.89 80.43
N SER A 389 -37.56 -19.12 81.42
CA SER A 389 -36.24 -18.50 81.44
C SER A 389 -35.45 -19.03 82.64
N SER A 390 -34.25 -19.55 82.39
CA SER A 390 -33.32 -19.98 83.42
C SER A 390 -32.02 -19.21 83.28
N LYS A 391 -31.59 -18.56 84.36
CA LYS A 391 -30.41 -17.71 84.43
C LYS A 391 -29.37 -18.37 85.32
N ASN A 392 -28.28 -18.83 84.74
CA ASN A 392 -27.09 -19.23 85.49
C ASN A 392 -26.02 -18.15 85.38
N VAL A 393 -25.39 -17.85 86.53
CA VAL A 393 -24.34 -16.85 86.66
C VAL A 393 -23.09 -17.58 87.12
N ASP A 394 -22.18 -17.84 86.19
CA ASP A 394 -20.87 -18.38 86.53
C ASP A 394 -19.88 -17.22 86.73
N VAL A 395 -19.28 -17.18 87.93
CA VAL A 395 -18.26 -16.20 88.30
C VAL A 395 -16.90 -16.86 88.15
N ASN A 396 -16.21 -16.56 87.06
CA ASN A 396 -14.86 -17.06 86.86
C ASN A 396 -13.86 -16.08 87.49
N VAL A 397 -13.24 -16.47 88.62
CA VAL A 397 -12.17 -15.71 89.26
C VAL A 397 -10.86 -16.19 88.67
N GLY A 398 -10.41 -15.53 87.61
CA GLY A 398 -9.09 -15.78 87.04
C GLY A 398 -8.01 -15.22 87.96
N GLN A 399 -7.30 -16.09 88.68
CA GLN A 399 -6.02 -15.74 89.31
C GLN A 399 -5.03 -15.36 88.22
N VAL A 400 -4.54 -14.12 88.30
CA VAL A 400 -3.44 -13.60 87.49
C VAL A 400 -2.12 -14.12 88.08
N GLN A 401 -1.22 -14.56 87.22
CA GLN A 401 0.21 -14.52 87.47
C GLN A 401 0.88 -13.71 86.37
#